data_AF-A0A838HEN3-F1
#
_entry.id   AF-A0A838HEN3-F1
#
_cell.length_a   1.000
_cell.length_b   1.000
_cell.length_c   1.000
_cell.angle_alpha   90.00
_cell.angle_beta   90.00
_cell.angle_gamma   90.00
#
_symmetry.space_group_name_H-M   'P 1'
#
loop_
_entity.id
_entity.type
_entity.pdbx_description
1 polymer ?
#
loop_
_entity_poly.entity_id
_entity_poly.type
_entity_poly.pdbx_seq_one_letter_code
_entity_poly.pdbx_strand_id
1 'polypeptide(L)' 'MDTTCTNCGEEVDELEAVEQDGMTFCSEECADEYEEEDE' A
#
# COMPACT_ATOMS: atom_id res chain seq x y z
N MET A 1 3.06 -15.37 -0.12
CA MET A 1 1.66 -14.88 -0.11
C MET A 1 1.82 -13.45 -0.52
N ASP A 2 1.46 -13.19 -1.76
CA ASP A 2 1.67 -11.93 -2.44
C ASP A 2 0.37 -11.13 -2.23
N THR A 3 0.50 -9.87 -1.84
CA THR A 3 -0.60 -8.95 -1.60
C THR A 3 -0.57 -7.83 -2.63
N THR A 4 -1.68 -7.13 -2.81
CA THR A 4 -1.79 -6.10 -3.85
C THR A 4 -1.77 -4.73 -3.22
N CYS A 5 -0.92 -3.83 -3.73
CA CYS A 5 -0.91 -2.45 -3.31
C CYS A 5 -2.26 -1.79 -3.62
N THR A 6 -2.84 -1.12 -2.64
CA THR A 6 -4.15 -0.46 -2.73
C THR A 6 -4.09 0.78 -3.61
N ASN A 7 -2.96 1.49 -3.59
CA ASN A 7 -2.74 2.71 -4.37
C ASN A 7 -2.39 2.40 -5.84
N CYS A 8 -1.33 1.64 -6.11
CA CYS A 8 -0.85 1.41 -7.48
C CYS A 8 -1.33 0.11 -8.14
N GLY A 9 -1.85 -0.85 -7.36
CA GLY A 9 -2.34 -2.14 -7.86
C GLY A 9 -1.24 -3.18 -8.16
N GLU A 10 0.02 -2.91 -7.80
CA GLU A 10 1.13 -3.84 -8.02
C GLU A 10 1.16 -4.98 -6.99
N GLU A 11 1.62 -6.16 -7.39
CA GLU A 11 1.81 -7.31 -6.52
C GLU A 11 3.10 -7.11 -5.69
N VAL A 12 2.97 -7.12 -4.36
CA VAL A 12 4.07 -6.97 -3.40
C VAL A 12 4.08 -8.17 -2.45
N ASP A 13 5.26 -8.62 -2.05
CA ASP A 13 5.38 -9.64 -1.02
C ASP A 13 4.80 -9.11 0.30
N GLU A 14 3.96 -9.91 0.98
CA GLU A 14 3.37 -9.52 2.27
C GLU A 14 4.41 -9.14 3.34
N LEU A 15 5.64 -9.65 3.21
CA LEU A 15 6.77 -9.31 4.09
C LEU A 15 7.38 -7.93 3.82
N GLU A 16 7.19 -7.40 2.61
CA GLU A 16 7.70 -6.10 2.15
C GLU A 16 6.59 -5.05 2.05
N ALA A 17 5.33 -5.46 2.17
CA ALA A 17 4.18 -4.59 2.11
C ALA A 17 4.06 -3.72 3.37
N VAL A 18 3.64 -2.47 3.17
CA VAL A 18 3.34 -1.51 4.23
C VAL A 18 1.84 -1.59 4.52
N GLU A 19 1.49 -1.85 5.78
CA GLU A 19 0.09 -1.84 6.23
C GLU A 19 -0.22 -0.53 6.95
N GLN A 20 -1.21 0.21 6.45
CA GLN A 20 -1.61 1.51 7.00
C GLN A 20 -3.13 1.68 6.90
N ASP A 21 -3.78 2.08 7.99
CA ASP A 21 -5.25 2.18 8.13
C ASP A 21 -6.06 0.94 7.65
N GLY A 22 -5.45 -0.26 7.74
CA GLY A 22 -6.06 -1.52 7.29
C GLY A 22 -5.99 -1.74 5.78
N MET A 23 -5.20 -0.93 5.08
CA MET A 23 -4.88 -1.06 3.67
C MET A 23 -3.43 -1.49 3.49
N THR A 24 -3.13 -2.07 2.33
CA THR A 24 -1.81 -2.61 2.00
C THR A 24 -1.19 -1.83 0.87
N PHE A 25 0.09 -1.48 1.00
CA PHE A 25 0.82 -0.67 0.03
C PHE A 25 2.19 -1.29 -0.28
N CYS A 26 2.69 -1.08 -1.50
CA CYS A 26 4.00 -1.57 -1.89
C CYS A 26 5.15 -0.73 -1.30
N SER A 27 4.87 0.47 -0.81
CA SER A 27 5.87 1.42 -0.33
C SER A 27 5.21 2.50 0.54
N GLU A 28 6.01 3.17 1.37
CA GLU A 28 5.56 4.32 2.18
C GLU A 28 5.02 5.45 1.29
N GLU A 29 5.63 5.71 0.12
CA GLU A 29 5.11 6.70 -0.86
C GLU A 29 3.68 6.39 -1.30
N CYS A 30 3.37 5.12 -1.61
CA CYS A 30 2.01 4.72 -2.01
C CYS A 30 1.00 4.84 -0.87
N ALA A 31 1.45 4.72 0.38
CA ALA A 31 0.60 4.90 1.55
C ALA A 31 0.33 6.39 1.76
N ASP A 32 1.37 7.23 1.73
CA ASP A 32 1.30 8.69 1.89
C ASP A 32 0.44 9.34 0.79
N GLU A 33 0.64 9.00 -0.49
CA GLU A 33 -0.20 9.51 -1.58
C GLU A 33 -1.67 9.11 -1.43
N TYR A 34 -1.94 7.92 -0.88
CA TYR A 34 -3.31 7.47 -0.63
C TYR A 34 -3.96 8.22 0.54
N GLU A 35 -3.21 8.50 1.61
CA GLU A 35 -3.68 9.33 2.72
C GLU A 35 -3.96 10.76 2.26
N GLU A 36 -3.08 11.36 1.44
CA GLU A 36 -3.26 12.73 0.93
C GLU A 36 -4.41 12.88 -0.08
N GLU A 37 -4.76 11.82 -0.85
CA GLU A 37 -5.89 11.85 -1.80
C GLU A 37 -7.28 11.72 -1.14
N ASP A 38 -7.37 11.18 0.08
CA ASP A 38 -8.65 10.98 0.80
C ASP A 38 -9.05 12.20 1.70
N GLU A 39 -8.25 13.29 1.74
CA GLU A 39 -8.49 14.53 2.53
C GLU A 39 -9.26 15.67 1.81
#